data_AF-A0A2A9FYI5-F1
#
_entry.id   AF-A0A2A9FYI5-F1
#
_cell.length_a   1.000
_cell.length_b   1.000
_cell.length_c   1.000
_cell.angle_alpha   90.00
_cell.angle_beta   90.00
_cell.angle_gamma   90.00
#
_symmetry.space_group_name_H-M   'P 1'
#
loop_
_entity.id
_entity.type
_entity.pdbx_description
1 polymer ?
#
loop_
_entity_poly.entity_id
_entity_poly.type
_entity_poly.pdbx_seq_one_letter_code
_entity_poly.pdbx_strand_id
1 'polypeptide(L)'
;MFNNVTEVTTSKCDVFNKKLPTISFVPFECRRLKGAEVVWLNKELLRLYGISGQIEEIENLLLDEFAYVSDGYTEDYRLLGERRKVFWADRYGSRHEVCNGGSARCGFDGAFQVKGIGITPLLAQNMSESHSTGKLFLDEAISEAIWGEICQKHLPLGAIRTVAIIKTNVEQEFLYLDDKPKKPCALAIREFAIRPAHFERATFFWPSYDNKKLRLNDANRVREAIKYLNIASEVGNEELSTKDELLTCLDSLISKIAKQIAYSRIKGIPHGSLTSSNIGIDGRFLDFGTITAVPDFGNYVLADGVGAVWDDHLLITNWLQNIITTLNNYTTFEDSISKTEEKRLIDQFLNHLNYHENFALLDELGVEEKDAENLKLAFKLKESFVSLHRRVLGDFNADDFIETIVRSAKEEGLKVGDISFKLRKFKYSSFKILNDKNVIKSGYTKCSVNELIEYYCKG
;
A
#
# COMPACT_ATOMS: atom_id res chain seq x y z
N MET A 1 40.50 17.87 -8.06
CA MET A 1 39.53 18.97 -7.92
C MET A 1 38.16 18.35 -8.00
N PHE A 2 37.63 18.03 -6.83
CA PHE A 2 36.31 17.45 -6.61
C PHE A 2 35.35 18.62 -6.46
N ASN A 3 34.24 18.64 -7.19
CA ASN A 3 33.04 19.40 -6.83
C ASN A 3 31.87 18.98 -7.73
N ASN A 4 30.70 18.88 -7.08
CA ASN A 4 29.35 18.71 -7.62
C ASN A 4 28.83 17.26 -7.70
N VAL A 5 28.92 16.52 -6.59
CA VAL A 5 27.66 15.96 -6.08
C VAL A 5 26.93 17.17 -5.54
N THR A 6 25.84 17.59 -6.20
CA THR A 6 24.93 18.59 -5.62
C THR A 6 24.71 18.16 -4.19
N GLU A 7 25.05 19.02 -3.23
CA GLU A 7 24.55 18.88 -1.87
C GLU A 7 23.09 18.46 -2.03
N VAL A 8 22.78 17.25 -1.58
CA VAL A 8 21.43 16.99 -1.14
C VAL A 8 21.29 17.98 0.00
N THR A 9 20.90 19.21 -0.32
CA THR A 9 20.05 19.97 0.55
C THR A 9 18.79 19.11 0.64
N THR A 10 18.84 18.08 1.47
CA THR A 10 17.94 18.05 2.61
C THR A 10 18.16 19.39 3.30
N SER A 11 17.62 20.48 2.71
CA SER A 11 16.81 21.41 3.47
C SER A 11 16.07 20.47 4.38
N LYS A 12 16.47 20.38 5.66
CA LYS A 12 15.94 19.43 6.64
C LYS A 12 14.46 19.38 6.35
N CYS A 13 14.04 18.34 5.64
CA CYS A 13 12.70 18.30 5.07
C CYS A 13 11.84 18.43 6.29
N ASP A 14 10.95 19.43 6.32
CA ASP A 14 10.05 19.66 7.45
C ASP A 14 9.59 18.28 7.91
N VAL A 15 10.16 17.79 9.02
CA VAL A 15 10.16 16.34 9.34
C VAL A 15 8.73 15.85 9.44
N PHE A 16 7.86 16.80 9.75
CA PHE A 16 6.44 16.78 9.59
C PHE A 16 6.14 17.29 8.20
N ASN A 17 6.10 16.37 7.22
CA ASN A 17 5.35 16.57 6.00
C ASN A 17 4.05 17.31 6.38
N LYS A 18 3.90 18.59 5.99
CA LYS A 18 2.86 19.52 6.49
C LYS A 18 1.42 19.06 6.27
N LYS A 19 1.26 17.84 5.75
CA LYS A 19 0.02 17.11 5.52
C LYS A 19 -0.45 16.31 6.75
N LEU A 20 0.33 16.19 7.84
CA LEU A 20 -0.12 15.62 9.12
C LEU A 20 0.51 16.37 10.32
N PRO A 21 -0.18 16.47 11.47
CA PRO A 21 0.38 17.12 12.65
C PRO A 21 1.44 16.24 13.34
N THR A 22 2.38 16.86 14.06
CA THR A 22 3.45 16.16 14.79
C THR A 22 2.94 15.08 15.74
N ILE A 23 1.77 15.28 16.38
CA ILE A 23 1.15 14.28 17.28
C ILE A 23 0.80 12.96 16.59
N SER A 24 0.71 12.96 15.25
CA SER A 24 0.52 11.75 14.43
C SER A 24 1.81 10.94 14.27
N PHE A 25 2.92 11.35 14.86
CA PHE A 25 4.19 10.64 14.78
C PHE A 25 4.77 10.33 16.16
N VAL A 26 5.43 9.19 16.30
CA VAL A 26 6.13 8.78 17.53
C VAL A 26 7.60 8.55 17.20
N PRO A 27 8.53 9.31 17.80
CA PRO A 27 9.94 9.08 17.58
C PRO A 27 10.40 7.79 18.27
N PHE A 28 11.35 7.10 17.66
CA PHE A 28 12.06 5.99 18.26
C PHE A 28 13.49 5.95 17.73
N GLU A 29 14.43 5.53 18.58
CA GLU A 29 15.84 5.46 18.24
C GLU A 29 16.14 4.15 17.51
N CYS A 30 17.01 4.22 16.50
CA CYS A 30 17.55 3.08 15.78
C CYS A 30 19.08 3.12 15.76
N ARG A 31 19.71 1.95 15.67
CA ARG A 31 21.17 1.79 15.57
C ARG A 31 21.56 1.29 14.18
N ARG A 32 22.68 1.79 13.67
CA ARG A 32 23.19 1.42 12.34
C ARG A 32 23.58 -0.06 12.31
N LEU A 33 23.11 -0.77 11.30
CA LEU A 33 23.37 -2.20 11.09
C LEU A 33 24.69 -2.46 10.35
N LYS A 34 25.52 -3.37 10.87
CA LYS A 34 26.75 -3.86 10.20
C LYS A 34 26.43 -4.94 9.16
N GLY A 35 27.16 -4.88 8.05
CA GLY A 35 27.10 -5.89 7.00
C GLY A 35 25.78 -5.88 6.20
N ALA A 36 25.04 -4.78 6.22
CA ALA A 36 23.89 -4.59 5.35
C ALA A 36 24.35 -4.28 3.92
N GLU A 37 23.60 -4.76 2.92
CA GLU A 37 23.93 -4.60 1.50
C GLU A 37 22.72 -4.15 0.69
N VAL A 38 22.91 -3.24 -0.26
CA VAL A 38 21.86 -2.87 -1.21
C VAL A 38 21.74 -3.95 -2.28
N VAL A 39 20.57 -4.57 -2.39
CA VAL A 39 20.32 -5.63 -3.38
C VAL A 39 19.48 -5.15 -4.56
N TRP A 40 18.82 -4.00 -4.44
CA TRP A 40 18.04 -3.42 -5.53
C TRP A 40 17.87 -1.90 -5.40
N LEU A 41 17.81 -1.22 -6.55
CA LEU A 41 17.61 0.23 -6.68
C LEU A 41 16.56 0.53 -7.75
N ASN A 42 15.59 1.38 -7.41
CA ASN A 42 14.72 2.00 -8.39
C ASN A 42 15.37 3.26 -8.96
N LYS A 43 16.22 3.08 -9.99
CA LYS A 43 16.99 4.17 -10.60
C LYS A 43 16.12 5.30 -11.15
N GLU A 44 14.93 4.97 -11.66
CA GLU A 44 13.99 5.97 -12.16
C GLU A 44 13.42 6.81 -11.02
N LEU A 45 12.92 6.16 -9.97
CA LEU A 45 12.35 6.84 -8.81
C LEU A 45 13.40 7.68 -8.07
N LEU A 46 14.61 7.16 -7.91
CA LEU A 46 15.72 7.92 -7.31
C LEU A 46 15.98 9.22 -8.06
N ARG A 47 16.00 9.20 -9.40
CA ARG A 47 16.13 10.41 -10.22
C ARG A 47 14.96 11.37 -10.04
N LEU A 48 13.73 10.88 -9.90
CA LEU A 48 12.56 11.73 -9.63
C LEU A 48 12.69 12.48 -8.29
N TYR A 49 13.34 11.86 -7.30
CA TYR A 49 13.67 12.49 -6.01
C TYR A 49 14.99 13.29 -6.03
N GLY A 50 15.59 13.51 -7.20
CA GLY A 50 16.85 14.24 -7.34
C GLY A 50 18.10 13.49 -6.86
N ILE A 51 17.98 12.19 -6.56
CA ILE A 51 19.10 11.33 -6.17
C ILE A 51 19.70 10.72 -7.45
N SER A 52 20.87 11.22 -7.83
CA SER A 52 21.61 10.77 -9.01
C SER A 52 23.12 10.76 -8.72
N GLY A 53 23.87 9.95 -9.47
CA GLY A 53 25.30 9.74 -9.22
C GLY A 53 25.74 8.36 -9.70
N GLN A 54 26.98 7.98 -9.38
CA GLN A 54 27.44 6.61 -9.61
C GLN A 54 26.68 5.65 -8.71
N ILE A 55 26.45 4.42 -9.19
CA ILE A 55 25.66 3.41 -8.44
C ILE A 55 26.26 3.18 -7.06
N GLU A 56 27.59 3.08 -6.96
CA GLU A 56 28.29 2.86 -5.69
C GLU A 56 28.10 4.03 -4.71
N GLU A 57 28.08 5.27 -5.19
CA GLU A 57 27.82 6.46 -4.37
C GLU A 57 26.40 6.46 -3.83
N ILE A 58 25.42 6.14 -4.69
CA ILE A 58 24.01 6.02 -4.31
C ILE A 58 23.82 4.90 -3.28
N GLU A 59 24.48 3.75 -3.45
CA GLU A 59 24.38 2.63 -2.52
C GLU A 59 24.98 2.98 -1.15
N ASN A 60 26.13 3.64 -1.14
CA ASN A 60 26.73 4.13 0.09
C ASN A 60 25.85 5.15 0.79
N LEU A 61 25.25 6.09 0.06
CA LEU A 61 24.27 7.05 0.59
C LEU A 61 23.07 6.33 1.24
N LEU A 62 22.45 5.39 0.51
CA LEU A 62 21.27 4.68 1.02
C LEU A 62 21.60 3.81 2.24
N LEU A 63 22.78 3.19 2.27
CA LEU A 63 23.25 2.45 3.44
C LEU A 63 23.49 3.40 4.61
N ASP A 64 24.14 4.54 4.41
CA ASP A 64 24.43 5.50 5.47
C ASP A 64 23.17 6.14 6.07
N GLU A 65 22.11 6.30 5.25
CA GLU A 65 20.85 6.91 5.66
C GLU A 65 19.80 5.93 6.20
N PHE A 66 19.70 4.71 5.64
CA PHE A 66 18.55 3.85 5.86
C PHE A 66 18.84 2.49 6.47
N ALA A 67 20.10 2.05 6.55
CA ALA A 67 20.42 0.75 7.14
C ALA A 67 20.57 0.82 8.66
N TYR A 68 19.49 1.28 9.32
CA TYR A 68 19.32 1.32 10.77
C TYR A 68 18.19 0.39 11.18
N VAL A 69 18.25 -0.12 12.40
CA VAL A 69 17.21 -0.98 12.97
C VAL A 69 16.93 -0.62 14.43
N SER A 70 15.71 -0.88 14.89
CA SER A 70 15.31 -0.68 16.29
C SER A 70 16.05 -1.63 17.23
N ASP A 71 15.99 -1.32 18.52
CA ASP A 71 16.46 -2.24 19.55
C ASP A 71 15.72 -3.60 19.48
N GLY A 72 16.44 -4.67 19.80
CA GLY A 72 15.93 -6.05 19.73
C GLY A 72 15.86 -6.65 18.33
N TYR A 73 16.25 -5.92 17.27
CA TYR A 73 16.21 -6.46 15.91
C TYR A 73 17.18 -7.63 15.70
N THR A 74 18.40 -7.51 16.23
CA THR A 74 19.49 -8.50 16.11
C THR A 74 20.44 -8.36 17.29
N GLU A 75 21.45 -9.23 17.36
CA GLU A 75 22.49 -9.23 18.38
C GLU A 75 23.37 -7.97 18.30
N ASP A 76 23.80 -7.46 19.46
CA ASP A 76 24.53 -6.18 19.55
C ASP A 76 25.83 -6.12 18.75
N TYR A 77 26.51 -7.26 18.53
CA TYR A 77 27.74 -7.28 17.72
C TYR A 77 27.50 -6.87 16.26
N ARG A 78 26.26 -7.03 15.75
CA ARG A 78 25.82 -6.59 14.43
C ARG A 78 25.44 -5.12 14.37
N LEU A 79 25.49 -4.39 15.49
CA LEU A 79 25.11 -2.98 15.56
C LEU A 79 26.35 -2.09 15.78
N LEU A 80 26.31 -0.88 15.22
CA LEU A 80 27.30 0.18 15.49
C LEU A 80 26.72 1.12 16.56
N GLY A 81 27.03 0.86 17.83
CA GLY A 81 26.40 1.55 18.97
C GLY A 81 26.55 3.08 18.99
N GLU A 82 27.61 3.61 18.38
CA GLU A 82 27.87 5.06 18.27
C GLU A 82 27.05 5.73 17.15
N ARG A 83 26.56 4.97 16.17
CA ARG A 83 25.75 5.50 15.05
C ARG A 83 24.27 5.28 15.30
N ARG A 84 23.61 6.32 15.80
CA ARG A 84 22.18 6.35 16.12
C ARG A 84 21.45 7.33 15.21
N LYS A 85 20.23 6.98 14.81
CA LYS A 85 19.32 7.84 14.04
C LYS A 85 17.91 7.69 14.62
N VAL A 86 17.18 8.80 14.73
CA VAL A 86 15.77 8.78 15.13
C VAL A 86 14.91 8.63 13.88
N PHE A 87 13.97 7.68 13.95
CA PHE A 87 12.90 7.53 12.98
C PHE A 87 11.57 7.81 13.67
N TRP A 88 10.53 8.07 12.86
CA TRP A 88 9.18 8.36 13.33
C TRP A 88 8.20 7.30 12.86
N ALA A 89 7.49 6.68 13.78
CA ALA A 89 6.38 5.78 13.47
C ALA A 89 5.10 6.61 13.35
N ASP A 90 4.45 6.59 12.19
CA ASP A 90 3.15 7.23 11.97
C ASP A 90 2.03 6.47 12.70
N ARG A 91 1.20 7.23 13.41
CA ARG A 91 0.03 6.78 14.15
C ARG A 91 -1.19 6.85 13.26
N TYR A 92 -1.90 5.74 13.14
CA TYR A 92 -3.17 5.66 12.45
C TYR A 92 -4.08 4.64 13.12
N GLY A 93 -5.37 4.78 12.88
CA GLY A 93 -6.43 3.96 13.45
C GLY A 93 -6.62 2.61 12.77
N SER A 94 -7.43 1.79 13.43
CA SER A 94 -8.06 0.58 12.89
C SER A 94 -9.16 0.19 13.87
N ARG A 95 -10.30 -0.28 13.35
CA ARG A 95 -11.41 -0.79 14.17
C ARG A 95 -11.38 -2.30 14.39
N HIS A 96 -10.39 -3.00 13.85
CA HIS A 96 -10.24 -4.44 14.09
C HIS A 96 -9.79 -4.68 15.54
N GLU A 97 -10.34 -5.71 16.19
CA GLU A 97 -10.11 -6.02 17.61
C GLU A 97 -8.64 -6.34 17.94
N VAL A 98 -7.89 -6.80 16.94
CA VAL A 98 -6.44 -7.00 17.01
C VAL A 98 -5.78 -6.03 16.04
N CYS A 99 -5.22 -4.94 16.57
CA CYS A 99 -4.59 -3.92 15.76
C CYS A 99 -3.43 -3.20 16.45
N ASN A 100 -2.46 -2.80 15.64
CA ASN A 100 -1.38 -1.90 16.02
C ASN A 100 -1.86 -0.45 16.10
N GLY A 101 -1.11 0.41 16.80
CA GLY A 101 -1.42 1.85 16.91
C GLY A 101 -1.00 2.68 15.70
N GLY A 102 -0.67 2.02 14.58
CA GLY A 102 -0.06 2.60 13.39
C GLY A 102 1.09 1.73 12.88
N SER A 103 2.16 2.37 12.42
CA SER A 103 3.36 1.73 11.88
C SER A 103 4.16 0.97 12.94
N ALA A 104 3.77 -0.28 13.24
CA ALA A 104 4.45 -1.15 14.20
C ALA A 104 5.83 -1.67 13.74
N ARG A 105 6.12 -1.58 12.44
CA ARG A 105 7.37 -2.07 11.83
C ARG A 105 7.95 -1.15 10.75
N CYS A 106 7.55 0.12 10.76
CA CYS A 106 7.98 1.11 9.79
C CYS A 106 8.50 2.37 10.49
N GLY A 107 9.61 2.91 9.99
CA GLY A 107 10.17 4.18 10.42
C GLY A 107 10.23 5.18 9.27
N PHE A 108 9.59 6.33 9.42
CA PHE A 108 9.71 7.47 8.52
C PHE A 108 10.89 8.33 8.96
N ASP A 109 11.66 8.91 8.03
CA ASP A 109 12.79 9.79 8.35
C ASP A 109 12.59 11.26 7.95
N GLY A 110 11.40 11.60 7.45
CA GLY A 110 11.09 12.90 6.87
C GLY A 110 11.02 12.89 5.34
N ALA A 111 11.67 11.93 4.68
CA ALA A 111 11.64 11.78 3.23
C ALA A 111 11.03 10.44 2.81
N PHE A 112 11.52 9.34 3.37
CA PHE A 112 11.09 7.98 3.02
C PHE A 112 10.69 7.16 4.24
N GLN A 113 9.90 6.13 4.01
CA GLN A 113 9.54 5.13 5.02
C GLN A 113 10.39 3.87 4.84
N VAL A 114 10.99 3.39 5.92
CA VAL A 114 11.73 2.14 6.01
C VAL A 114 10.83 1.07 6.62
N LYS A 115 10.39 0.10 5.83
CA LYS A 115 9.60 -1.05 6.29
C LYS A 115 10.52 -2.21 6.66
N GLY A 116 10.23 -2.87 7.79
CA GLY A 116 11.07 -3.94 8.34
C GLY A 116 12.18 -3.45 9.25
N ILE A 117 12.10 -2.21 9.74
CA ILE A 117 13.10 -1.55 10.59
C ILE A 117 13.22 -2.18 11.99
N GLY A 118 12.29 -3.05 12.37
CA GLY A 118 12.15 -3.59 13.72
C GLY A 118 10.92 -3.04 14.43
N ILE A 119 10.80 -3.40 15.71
CA ILE A 119 9.63 -3.08 16.53
C ILE A 119 9.62 -1.58 16.84
N THR A 120 8.47 -0.94 16.64
CA THR A 120 8.26 0.46 17.02
C THR A 120 7.39 0.58 18.28
N PRO A 121 7.27 1.79 18.87
CA PRO A 121 6.33 2.06 19.96
C PRO A 121 4.85 1.77 19.67
N LEU A 122 4.50 1.52 18.41
CA LEU A 122 3.13 1.29 17.93
C LEU A 122 2.76 -0.19 17.80
N LEU A 123 3.68 -1.11 18.10
CA LEU A 123 3.36 -2.54 18.21
C LEU A 123 2.39 -2.78 19.38
N ALA A 124 1.30 -3.47 19.12
CA ALA A 124 0.35 -3.87 20.15
C ALA A 124 0.74 -5.21 20.79
N GLN A 125 0.46 -5.36 22.08
CA GLN A 125 0.78 -6.57 22.85
C GLN A 125 -0.12 -7.76 22.50
N ASN A 126 -1.27 -7.53 21.88
CA ASN A 126 -2.22 -8.56 21.46
C ASN A 126 -2.00 -9.07 20.03
N MET A 127 -0.88 -8.70 19.37
CA MET A 127 -0.51 -9.23 18.06
C MET A 127 0.03 -10.66 18.17
N SER A 128 -0.21 -11.48 17.14
CA SER A 128 0.41 -12.81 17.06
C SER A 128 1.94 -12.71 16.99
N GLU A 129 2.61 -13.80 17.37
CA GLU A 129 4.08 -13.88 17.35
C GLU A 129 4.65 -13.67 15.93
N SER A 130 3.97 -14.17 14.89
CA SER A 130 4.33 -13.95 13.49
C SER A 130 4.31 -12.47 13.08
N HIS A 131 3.53 -11.63 13.77
CA HIS A 131 3.40 -10.20 13.50
C HIS A 131 4.14 -9.31 14.51
N SER A 132 4.86 -9.89 15.49
CA SER A 132 5.48 -9.12 16.58
C SER A 132 6.99 -8.88 16.42
N THR A 133 7.64 -9.46 15.40
CA THR A 133 9.11 -9.38 15.24
C THR A 133 9.61 -8.03 14.71
N GLY A 134 8.74 -7.25 14.08
CA GLY A 134 9.10 -5.99 13.42
C GLY A 134 9.94 -6.15 12.13
N LYS A 135 10.21 -7.39 11.70
CA LYS A 135 11.03 -7.67 10.51
C LYS A 135 10.17 -7.78 9.24
N LEU A 136 10.84 -7.66 8.10
CA LEU A 136 10.30 -7.90 6.76
C LEU A 136 11.19 -8.94 6.09
N PHE A 137 10.59 -9.97 5.48
CA PHE A 137 11.37 -10.94 4.73
C PHE A 137 11.80 -10.37 3.38
N LEU A 138 12.94 -10.82 2.87
CA LEU A 138 13.51 -10.28 1.64
C LEU A 138 12.65 -10.56 0.41
N ASP A 139 11.98 -11.71 0.34
CA ASP A 139 11.03 -12.02 -0.72
C ASP A 139 9.76 -11.16 -0.64
N GLU A 140 9.29 -10.82 0.57
CA GLU A 140 8.21 -9.84 0.74
C GLU A 140 8.64 -8.45 0.25
N ALA A 141 9.87 -8.01 0.55
CA ALA A 141 10.39 -6.72 0.07
C ALA A 141 10.50 -6.68 -1.47
N ILE A 142 10.90 -7.79 -2.09
CA ILE A 142 10.94 -7.93 -3.55
C ILE A 142 9.54 -7.89 -4.14
N SER A 143 8.58 -8.58 -3.53
CA SER A 143 7.17 -8.56 -3.94
C SER A 143 6.58 -7.14 -3.87
N GLU A 144 6.87 -6.39 -2.79
CA GLU A 144 6.46 -4.99 -2.65
C GLU A 144 7.04 -4.10 -3.76
N ALA A 145 8.30 -4.30 -4.16
CA ALA A 145 8.90 -3.56 -5.27
C ALA A 145 8.25 -3.92 -6.61
N ILE A 146 8.02 -5.21 -6.89
CA ILE A 146 7.38 -5.66 -8.13
C ILE A 146 5.97 -5.10 -8.26
N TRP A 147 5.14 -5.27 -7.22
CA TRP A 147 3.76 -4.80 -7.24
C TRP A 147 3.65 -3.29 -7.22
N GLY A 148 4.55 -2.60 -6.50
CA GLY A 148 4.65 -1.15 -6.54
C GLY A 148 4.83 -0.62 -7.96
N GLU A 149 5.73 -1.20 -8.75
CA GLU A 149 5.96 -0.77 -10.14
C GLU A 149 4.88 -1.25 -11.12
N ILE A 150 4.35 -2.48 -10.97
CA ILE A 150 3.23 -2.96 -11.79
C ILE A 150 2.01 -2.05 -11.60
N CYS A 151 1.64 -1.77 -10.35
CA CYS A 151 0.53 -0.89 -10.04
C CYS A 151 0.81 0.54 -10.52
N GLN A 152 2.02 1.07 -10.34
CA GLN A 152 2.42 2.38 -10.87
C GLN A 152 2.19 2.51 -12.37
N LYS A 153 2.51 1.45 -13.13
CA LYS A 153 2.41 1.43 -14.58
C LYS A 153 0.99 1.22 -15.08
N HIS A 154 0.19 0.41 -14.38
CA HIS A 154 -1.06 -0.10 -14.92
C HIS A 154 -2.32 0.39 -14.23
N LEU A 155 -2.23 0.96 -13.02
CA LEU A 155 -3.38 1.49 -12.29
C LEU A 155 -3.46 3.01 -12.43
N PRO A 156 -4.68 3.58 -12.45
CA PRO A 156 -4.89 4.98 -12.83
C PRO A 156 -4.27 5.98 -11.85
N LEU A 157 -4.11 5.62 -10.59
CA LEU A 157 -3.48 6.47 -9.57
C LEU A 157 -2.09 5.97 -9.19
N GLY A 158 -1.69 4.79 -9.68
CA GLY A 158 -0.40 4.18 -9.40
C GLY A 158 -0.34 3.48 -8.03
N ALA A 159 0.84 3.49 -7.41
CA ALA A 159 1.12 2.81 -6.16
C ALA A 159 2.20 3.53 -5.34
N ILE A 160 2.31 3.17 -4.07
CA ILE A 160 3.45 3.54 -3.24
C ILE A 160 4.64 2.69 -3.65
N ARG A 161 5.68 3.33 -4.17
CA ARG A 161 6.81 2.65 -4.81
C ARG A 161 7.96 2.40 -3.83
N THR A 162 8.69 1.32 -4.09
CA THR A 162 9.94 1.02 -3.39
C THR A 162 11.09 1.71 -4.11
N VAL A 163 11.89 2.46 -3.36
CA VAL A 163 13.09 3.18 -3.79
C VAL A 163 14.30 2.24 -3.82
N ALA A 164 14.45 1.43 -2.77
CA ALA A 164 15.56 0.50 -2.64
C ALA A 164 15.22 -0.66 -1.71
N ILE A 165 15.93 -1.78 -1.88
CA ILE A 165 15.88 -2.91 -0.95
C ILE A 165 17.27 -3.11 -0.38
N ILE A 166 17.36 -3.08 0.95
CA ILE A 166 18.58 -3.35 1.70
C ILE A 166 18.44 -4.70 2.39
N LYS A 167 19.28 -5.66 2.04
CA LYS A 167 19.37 -6.94 2.74
C LYS A 167 20.14 -6.77 4.05
N THR A 168 19.55 -7.22 5.15
CA THR A 168 20.11 -6.99 6.50
C THR A 168 21.15 -8.03 6.88
N ASN A 169 21.23 -9.15 6.14
CA ASN A 169 22.02 -10.33 6.51
C ASN A 169 21.71 -10.83 7.92
N VAL A 170 20.46 -10.65 8.34
CA VAL A 170 19.84 -11.25 9.53
C VAL A 170 18.78 -12.22 9.03
N GLU A 171 18.64 -13.34 9.71
CA GLU A 171 17.61 -14.33 9.42
C GLU A 171 16.56 -14.36 10.52
N GLN A 172 15.33 -14.71 10.15
CA GLN A 172 14.20 -14.83 11.05
C GLN A 172 13.42 -16.10 10.72
N GLU A 173 12.92 -16.78 11.75
CA GLU A 173 12.03 -17.92 11.58
C GLU A 173 10.72 -17.50 10.91
N PHE A 174 10.32 -18.23 9.86
CA PHE A 174 9.06 -18.02 9.16
C PHE A 174 7.95 -18.81 9.86
N LEU A 175 7.33 -18.17 10.86
CA LEU A 175 6.37 -18.80 11.78
C LEU A 175 5.03 -19.25 11.13
N TYR A 176 4.84 -19.05 9.83
CA TYR A 176 3.66 -19.52 9.10
C TYR A 176 3.80 -20.96 8.58
N LEU A 177 4.98 -21.57 8.70
CA LEU A 177 5.21 -22.98 8.37
C LEU A 177 5.61 -23.76 9.62
N ASP A 178 5.21 -25.03 9.67
CA ASP A 178 5.43 -25.91 10.81
C ASP A 178 6.92 -26.11 11.14
N ASP A 179 7.79 -26.16 10.11
CA ASP A 179 9.24 -26.30 10.24
C ASP A 179 9.96 -24.97 10.51
N LYS A 180 9.22 -23.85 10.51
CA LYS A 180 9.70 -22.50 10.84
C LYS A 180 11.04 -22.15 10.19
N PRO A 181 11.17 -22.28 8.86
CA PRO A 181 12.45 -22.13 8.19
C PRO A 181 12.97 -20.71 8.38
N LYS A 182 14.29 -20.58 8.54
CA LYS A 182 14.94 -19.28 8.61
C LYS A 182 14.95 -18.64 7.22
N LYS A 183 14.45 -17.42 7.13
CA LYS A 183 14.44 -16.63 5.90
C LYS A 183 15.23 -15.33 6.09
N PRO A 184 15.92 -14.84 5.06
CA PRO A 184 16.65 -13.58 5.13
C PRO A 184 15.69 -12.40 5.27
N CYS A 185 16.09 -11.42 6.08
CA CYS A 185 15.35 -10.19 6.28
C CYS A 185 15.87 -9.03 5.43
N ALA A 186 15.03 -8.03 5.25
CA ALA A 186 15.32 -6.83 4.48
C ALA A 186 14.72 -5.58 5.13
N LEU A 187 15.22 -4.44 4.66
CA LEU A 187 14.60 -3.13 4.79
C LEU A 187 14.13 -2.71 3.40
N ALA A 188 12.83 -2.43 3.26
CA ALA A 188 12.28 -1.84 2.05
C ALA A 188 12.13 -0.33 2.24
N ILE A 189 12.87 0.44 1.46
CA ILE A 189 12.82 1.91 1.48
C ILE A 189 11.75 2.32 0.48
N ARG A 190 10.68 2.96 0.93
CA ARG A 190 9.53 3.28 0.08
C ARG A 190 9.02 4.70 0.32
N GLU A 191 8.21 5.20 -0.61
CA GLU A 191 7.51 6.46 -0.43
C GLU A 191 6.62 6.43 0.84
N PHE A 192 6.44 7.59 1.47
CA PHE A 192 5.48 7.74 2.56
C PHE A 192 4.09 8.04 2.02
N ALA A 193 3.06 7.47 2.64
CA ALA A 193 1.67 7.63 2.24
C ALA A 193 0.78 7.98 3.42
N ILE A 194 -0.03 9.03 3.25
CA ILE A 194 -1.12 9.33 4.17
C ILE A 194 -2.32 8.48 3.74
N ARG A 195 -2.93 7.84 4.72
CA ARG A 195 -4.02 6.86 4.59
C ARG A 195 -5.30 7.39 5.24
N PRO A 196 -6.49 6.98 4.79
CA PRO A 196 -7.75 7.25 5.50
C PRO A 196 -7.69 6.88 6.99
N ALA A 197 -7.01 5.80 7.35
CA ALA A 197 -6.80 5.38 8.73
C ALA A 197 -6.14 6.44 9.64
N HIS A 198 -5.38 7.42 9.10
CA HIS A 198 -4.81 8.49 9.94
C HIS A 198 -5.88 9.37 10.59
N PHE A 199 -7.09 9.39 10.03
CA PHE A 199 -8.23 10.15 10.53
C PHE A 199 -9.18 9.28 11.37
N GLU A 200 -8.84 8.01 11.60
CA GLU A 200 -9.60 7.08 12.42
C GLU A 200 -9.02 6.93 13.83
N ARG A 201 -9.82 6.50 14.81
CA ARG A 201 -9.36 6.11 16.15
C ARG A 201 -8.69 4.73 16.13
N ALA A 202 -7.69 4.51 16.98
CA ALA A 202 -7.08 3.20 17.24
C ALA A 202 -7.65 2.60 18.54
N THR A 203 -8.94 2.26 18.56
CA THR A 203 -9.67 1.93 19.80
C THR A 203 -9.17 0.65 20.49
N PHE A 204 -8.71 -0.32 19.69
CA PHE A 204 -8.21 -1.62 20.15
C PHE A 204 -6.68 -1.71 20.21
N PHE A 205 -5.99 -0.58 20.09
CA PHE A 205 -4.54 -0.56 20.27
C PHE A 205 -4.17 -0.78 21.75
N TRP A 206 -3.44 -1.86 22.03
CA TRP A 206 -2.89 -2.18 23.35
C TRP A 206 -1.37 -2.02 23.37
N PRO A 207 -0.84 -0.81 23.61
CA PRO A 207 0.60 -0.57 23.67
C PRO A 207 1.27 -1.28 24.84
N SER A 208 2.60 -1.38 24.77
CA SER A 208 3.41 -1.67 25.96
C SER A 208 3.20 -0.64 27.07
N TYR A 209 3.56 -1.01 28.31
CA TYR A 209 3.38 -0.14 29.48
C TYR A 209 4.02 1.25 29.30
N ASP A 210 5.24 1.30 28.76
CA ASP A 210 5.99 2.54 28.51
C ASP A 210 5.31 3.43 27.46
N ASN A 211 4.50 2.82 26.59
CA ASN A 211 3.81 3.48 25.49
C ASN A 211 2.30 3.71 25.75
N LYS A 212 1.81 3.45 26.97
CA LYS A 212 0.38 3.61 27.32
C LYS A 212 -0.22 4.98 26.98
N LYS A 213 0.59 6.04 27.05
CA LYS A 213 0.20 7.41 26.69
C LYS A 213 -0.28 7.55 25.25
N LEU A 214 0.22 6.70 24.34
CA LEU A 214 -0.14 6.71 22.92
C LEU A 214 -1.59 6.30 22.71
N ARG A 215 -2.13 5.42 23.56
CA ARG A 215 -3.55 5.07 23.55
C ARG A 215 -4.40 6.17 24.21
N LEU A 216 -3.96 6.66 25.37
CA LEU A 216 -4.69 7.69 26.12
C LEU A 216 -4.87 8.97 25.31
N ASN A 217 -3.87 9.33 24.50
CA ASN A 217 -3.86 10.53 23.67
C ASN A 217 -4.39 10.31 22.24
N ASP A 218 -5.07 9.19 21.95
CA ASP A 218 -5.53 8.89 20.59
C ASP A 218 -6.69 9.80 20.14
N ALA A 219 -7.59 10.17 21.05
CA ALA A 219 -8.69 11.07 20.72
C ALA A 219 -8.21 12.47 20.30
N ASN A 220 -7.21 13.03 21.00
CA ASN A 220 -6.66 14.33 20.61
C ASN A 220 -5.84 14.22 19.32
N ARG A 221 -5.11 13.12 19.11
CA ARG A 221 -4.44 12.88 17.83
C ARG A 221 -5.43 12.93 16.68
N VAL A 222 -6.59 12.26 16.78
CA VAL A 222 -7.62 12.33 15.72
C VAL A 222 -8.14 13.75 15.52
N ARG A 223 -8.47 14.48 16.61
CA ARG A 223 -8.91 15.87 16.51
C ARG A 223 -7.92 16.75 15.76
N GLU A 224 -6.63 16.63 16.07
CA GLU A 224 -5.59 17.38 15.37
C GLU A 224 -5.39 16.89 13.94
N ALA A 225 -5.40 15.57 13.70
CA ALA A 225 -5.20 15.02 12.35
C ALA A 225 -6.29 15.47 11.37
N ILE A 226 -7.55 15.52 11.81
CA ILE A 226 -8.69 15.94 10.96
C ILE A 226 -8.52 17.35 10.40
N LYS A 227 -7.91 18.27 11.16
CA LYS A 227 -7.60 19.63 10.67
C LYS A 227 -6.71 19.60 9.42
N TYR A 228 -5.90 18.55 9.25
CA TYR A 228 -4.98 18.42 8.12
C TYR A 228 -5.61 17.69 6.93
N LEU A 229 -6.87 17.25 7.01
CA LEU A 229 -7.50 16.45 5.96
C LEU A 229 -7.56 17.18 4.61
N ASN A 230 -7.81 18.50 4.62
CA ASN A 230 -7.85 19.34 3.42
C ASN A 230 -6.50 19.36 2.68
N ILE A 231 -5.43 19.54 3.46
CA ILE A 231 -4.03 19.56 3.00
C ILE A 231 -3.60 18.15 2.54
N ALA A 232 -3.92 17.12 3.31
CA ALA A 232 -3.58 15.73 3.02
C ALA A 232 -4.28 15.21 1.75
N SER A 233 -5.52 15.65 1.50
CA SER A 233 -6.31 15.27 0.32
C SER A 233 -5.96 16.09 -0.93
N GLU A 234 -5.11 17.11 -0.78
CA GLU A 234 -4.74 18.07 -1.83
C GLU A 234 -5.94 18.84 -2.39
N VAL A 235 -6.97 19.05 -1.55
CA VAL A 235 -8.15 19.86 -1.89
C VAL A 235 -7.89 21.34 -1.60
N GLY A 236 -7.08 21.63 -0.59
CA GLY A 236 -6.68 22.97 -0.20
C GLY A 236 -5.30 22.98 0.46
N ASN A 237 -4.79 24.19 0.74
CA ASN A 237 -3.46 24.38 1.35
C ASN A 237 -3.53 24.82 2.83
N GLU A 238 -4.73 24.89 3.39
CA GLU A 238 -5.00 25.36 4.75
C GLU A 238 -5.70 24.28 5.57
N GLU A 239 -5.67 24.44 6.90
CA GLU A 239 -6.40 23.55 7.79
C GLU A 239 -7.90 23.54 7.46
N LEU A 240 -8.51 22.37 7.58
CA LEU A 240 -9.92 22.14 7.36
C LEU A 240 -10.75 23.03 8.31
N SER A 241 -11.57 23.89 7.72
CA SER A 241 -12.27 24.98 8.43
C SER A 241 -13.79 24.89 8.31
N THR A 242 -14.31 24.17 7.31
CA THR A 242 -15.76 24.03 7.08
C THR A 242 -16.20 22.61 6.77
N LYS A 243 -17.50 22.35 6.95
CA LYS A 243 -18.17 21.11 6.53
C LYS A 243 -18.13 20.91 5.01
N ASP A 244 -18.23 21.97 4.22
CA ASP A 244 -18.22 21.86 2.75
C ASP A 244 -16.85 21.42 2.22
N GLU A 245 -15.77 21.92 2.81
CA GLU A 245 -14.41 21.42 2.55
C GLU A 245 -14.27 19.94 2.92
N LEU A 246 -14.87 19.53 4.05
CA LEU A 246 -14.85 18.14 4.50
C LEU A 246 -15.57 17.23 3.50
N LEU A 247 -16.76 17.62 3.05
CA LEU A 247 -17.50 16.89 2.03
C LEU A 247 -16.72 16.81 0.72
N THR A 248 -16.05 17.89 0.32
CA THR A 248 -15.20 17.91 -0.87
C THR A 248 -14.00 16.96 -0.75
N CYS A 249 -13.37 16.90 0.43
CA CYS A 249 -12.30 15.93 0.72
C CYS A 249 -12.80 14.48 0.61
N LEU A 250 -13.97 14.19 1.17
CA LEU A 250 -14.58 12.86 1.12
C LEU A 250 -14.99 12.47 -0.31
N ASP A 251 -15.60 13.38 -1.06
CA ASP A 251 -15.97 13.17 -2.46
C ASP A 251 -14.72 12.86 -3.31
N SER A 252 -13.63 13.61 -3.11
CA SER A 252 -12.34 13.39 -3.76
C SER A 252 -11.75 12.01 -3.42
N LEU A 253 -11.73 11.65 -2.13
CA LEU A 253 -11.25 10.35 -1.65
C LEU A 253 -12.04 9.19 -2.28
N ILE A 254 -13.36 9.28 -2.23
CA ILE A 254 -14.28 8.25 -2.73
C ILE A 254 -14.09 8.02 -4.23
N SER A 255 -14.01 9.10 -5.02
CA SER A 255 -13.79 9.02 -6.46
C SER A 255 -12.46 8.33 -6.80
N LYS A 256 -11.37 8.72 -6.12
CA LYS A 256 -10.03 8.15 -6.30
C LYS A 256 -10.01 6.65 -5.97
N ILE A 257 -10.52 6.27 -4.81
CA ILE A 257 -10.54 4.87 -4.36
C ILE A 257 -11.40 4.00 -5.27
N ALA A 258 -12.61 4.45 -5.62
CA ALA A 258 -13.49 3.72 -6.52
C ALA A 258 -12.83 3.45 -7.89
N LYS A 259 -12.19 4.47 -8.48
CA LYS A 259 -11.48 4.35 -9.75
C LYS A 259 -10.31 3.37 -9.67
N GLN A 260 -9.49 3.46 -8.64
CA GLN A 260 -8.34 2.58 -8.46
C GLN A 260 -8.76 1.11 -8.35
N ILE A 261 -9.75 0.83 -7.51
CA ILE A 261 -10.23 -0.53 -7.24
C ILE A 261 -10.85 -1.13 -8.49
N ALA A 262 -11.75 -0.39 -9.15
CA ALA A 262 -12.37 -0.78 -10.40
C ALA A 262 -11.34 -1.29 -11.43
N TYR A 263 -10.30 -0.49 -11.69
CA TYR A 263 -9.25 -0.84 -12.64
C TYR A 263 -8.49 -2.09 -12.19
N SER A 264 -8.17 -2.21 -10.91
CA SER A 264 -7.44 -3.38 -10.38
C SER A 264 -8.23 -4.70 -10.54
N ARG A 265 -9.55 -4.69 -10.30
CA ARG A 265 -10.41 -5.87 -10.47
C ARG A 265 -10.47 -6.29 -11.93
N ILE A 266 -10.72 -5.33 -12.82
CA ILE A 266 -10.88 -5.60 -14.25
C ILE A 266 -9.58 -6.05 -14.90
N LYS A 267 -8.44 -5.43 -14.54
CA LYS A 267 -7.11 -5.87 -15.00
C LYS A 267 -6.68 -7.23 -14.41
N GLY A 268 -7.39 -7.70 -13.38
CA GLY A 268 -7.15 -9.00 -12.76
C GLY A 268 -5.97 -9.00 -11.80
N ILE A 269 -5.70 -7.87 -11.13
CA ILE A 269 -4.71 -7.73 -10.06
C ILE A 269 -5.34 -7.05 -8.82
N PRO A 270 -6.41 -7.63 -8.26
CA PRO A 270 -7.07 -7.09 -7.06
C PRO A 270 -6.10 -7.11 -5.87
N HIS A 271 -6.15 -6.07 -5.03
CA HIS A 271 -5.23 -5.91 -3.90
C HIS A 271 -5.37 -7.03 -2.85
N GLY A 272 -6.57 -7.55 -2.62
CA GLY A 272 -6.82 -8.63 -1.67
C GLY A 272 -6.97 -8.23 -0.20
N SER A 273 -6.64 -7.00 0.21
CA SER A 273 -6.83 -6.52 1.59
C SER A 273 -6.97 -4.99 1.65
N LEU A 274 -8.14 -4.48 1.22
CA LEU A 274 -8.42 -3.04 1.13
C LEU A 274 -9.07 -2.49 2.39
N THR A 275 -8.30 -2.47 3.48
CA THR A 275 -8.65 -1.71 4.69
C THR A 275 -8.31 -0.23 4.50
N SER A 276 -8.83 0.63 5.38
CA SER A 276 -8.49 2.07 5.41
C SER A 276 -7.00 2.36 5.68
N SER A 277 -6.20 1.34 6.04
CA SER A 277 -4.75 1.45 6.23
C SER A 277 -3.91 1.00 5.02
N ASN A 278 -4.50 0.31 4.05
CA ASN A 278 -3.78 -0.27 2.90
C ASN A 278 -4.05 0.48 1.59
N ILE A 279 -4.60 1.69 1.71
CA ILE A 279 -4.79 2.61 0.59
C ILE A 279 -4.42 4.03 1.02
N GLY A 280 -3.76 4.77 0.14
CA GLY A 280 -3.48 6.19 0.33
C GLY A 280 -4.75 7.03 0.20
N ILE A 281 -4.77 8.20 0.82
CA ILE A 281 -5.84 9.20 0.64
C ILE A 281 -5.86 9.75 -0.80
N ASP A 282 -4.73 9.62 -1.49
CA ASP A 282 -4.57 9.88 -2.93
C ASP A 282 -5.04 8.71 -3.81
N GLY A 283 -5.52 7.61 -3.21
CA GLY A 283 -6.00 6.41 -3.89
C GLY A 283 -4.90 5.43 -4.32
N ARG A 284 -3.61 5.71 -4.06
CA ARG A 284 -2.53 4.76 -4.37
C ARG A 284 -2.58 3.55 -3.45
N PHE A 285 -2.31 2.38 -4.01
CA PHE A 285 -2.19 1.15 -3.23
C PHE A 285 -0.86 1.04 -2.48
N LEU A 286 -0.86 0.33 -1.36
CA LEU A 286 0.32 0.02 -0.57
C LEU A 286 0.09 -1.22 0.30
N ASP A 287 1.19 -1.83 0.76
CA ASP A 287 1.18 -3.07 1.54
C ASP A 287 0.68 -4.26 0.70
N PHE A 288 1.48 -4.59 -0.31
CA PHE A 288 1.22 -5.59 -1.36
C PHE A 288 1.36 -7.05 -0.90
N GLY A 289 1.10 -7.35 0.37
CA GLY A 289 1.25 -8.72 0.90
C GLY A 289 0.22 -9.71 0.34
N THR A 290 -0.95 -9.22 -0.09
CA THR A 290 -2.11 -10.05 -0.48
C THR A 290 -2.52 -9.88 -1.94
N ILE A 291 -1.94 -8.91 -2.65
CA ILE A 291 -2.22 -8.69 -4.07
C ILE A 291 -1.72 -9.90 -4.86
N THR A 292 -2.47 -10.31 -5.87
CA THR A 292 -2.06 -11.38 -6.79
C THR A 292 -2.89 -11.28 -8.06
N ALA A 293 -2.35 -11.79 -9.17
CA ALA A 293 -3.15 -11.95 -10.37
C ALA A 293 -4.28 -12.98 -10.16
N VAL A 294 -5.42 -12.74 -10.80
CA VAL A 294 -6.57 -13.65 -10.90
C VAL A 294 -6.91 -13.91 -12.38
N PRO A 295 -7.28 -15.14 -12.75
CA PRO A 295 -7.40 -15.53 -14.16
C PRO A 295 -8.64 -14.93 -14.85
N ASP A 296 -9.74 -14.75 -14.11
CA ASP A 296 -11.05 -14.38 -14.64
C ASP A 296 -11.83 -13.44 -13.69
N PHE A 297 -13.14 -13.28 -13.89
CA PHE A 297 -14.04 -12.49 -13.03
C PHE A 297 -14.62 -13.31 -11.85
N GLY A 298 -13.88 -14.32 -11.38
CA GLY A 298 -14.19 -15.03 -10.15
C GLY A 298 -14.11 -14.17 -8.89
N ASN A 299 -14.95 -14.47 -7.91
CA ASN A 299 -14.91 -13.82 -6.59
C ASN A 299 -13.94 -14.54 -5.66
N TYR A 300 -12.65 -14.25 -5.83
CA TYR A 300 -11.58 -14.92 -5.10
C TYR A 300 -11.36 -14.34 -3.70
N VAL A 301 -11.30 -15.20 -2.69
CA VAL A 301 -10.85 -14.82 -1.34
C VAL A 301 -9.32 -14.85 -1.34
N LEU A 302 -8.69 -13.68 -1.20
CA LEU A 302 -7.24 -13.53 -1.24
C LEU A 302 -6.61 -13.32 0.13
N ALA A 303 -7.41 -12.87 1.09
CA ALA A 303 -7.04 -12.80 2.50
C ALA A 303 -8.28 -12.99 3.38
N ASP A 304 -8.07 -13.56 4.55
CA ASP A 304 -9.15 -13.85 5.48
C ASP A 304 -9.72 -12.56 6.09
N GLY A 305 -11.04 -12.53 6.24
CA GLY A 305 -11.74 -11.45 6.96
C GLY A 305 -11.92 -10.14 6.20
N VAL A 306 -11.44 -10.02 4.95
CA VAL A 306 -11.47 -8.75 4.18
C VAL A 306 -12.34 -8.76 2.92
N GLY A 307 -13.11 -9.84 2.71
CA GLY A 307 -13.94 -10.03 1.52
C GLY A 307 -13.18 -10.67 0.36
N ALA A 308 -13.92 -10.94 -0.70
CA ALA A 308 -13.41 -11.46 -1.96
C ALA A 308 -13.48 -10.38 -3.05
N VAL A 309 -12.79 -10.59 -4.18
CA VAL A 309 -12.59 -9.59 -5.26
C VAL A 309 -13.83 -8.77 -5.63
N TRP A 310 -15.02 -9.38 -5.71
CA TRP A 310 -16.24 -8.71 -6.15
C TRP A 310 -17.16 -8.26 -5.00
N ASP A 311 -16.81 -8.60 -3.76
CA ASP A 311 -17.51 -8.13 -2.56
C ASP A 311 -16.65 -7.28 -1.60
N ASP A 312 -15.40 -6.94 -1.99
CA ASP A 312 -14.48 -6.12 -1.19
C ASP A 312 -15.04 -4.70 -0.92
N HIS A 313 -15.97 -4.23 -1.75
CA HIS A 313 -16.67 -2.95 -1.61
C HIS A 313 -17.53 -2.88 -0.35
N LEU A 314 -17.96 -4.03 0.20
CA LEU A 314 -18.73 -4.10 1.45
C LEU A 314 -17.88 -3.68 2.65
N LEU A 315 -16.63 -4.17 2.71
CA LEU A 315 -15.67 -3.75 3.73
C LEU A 315 -15.37 -2.25 3.60
N ILE A 316 -15.22 -1.78 2.37
CA ILE A 316 -14.94 -0.36 2.08
C ILE A 316 -16.06 0.55 2.51
N THR A 317 -17.29 0.18 2.18
CA THR A 317 -18.48 0.91 2.62
C THR A 317 -18.54 0.99 4.15
N ASN A 318 -18.24 -0.11 4.84
CA ASN A 318 -18.21 -0.14 6.30
C ASN A 318 -17.14 0.81 6.87
N TRP A 319 -15.90 0.75 6.38
CA TRP A 319 -14.88 1.65 6.92
C TRP A 319 -15.10 3.12 6.51
N LEU A 320 -15.69 3.42 5.35
CA LEU A 320 -16.11 4.78 4.98
C LEU A 320 -17.15 5.35 5.96
N GLN A 321 -18.18 4.56 6.31
CA GLN A 321 -19.16 4.95 7.33
C GLN A 321 -18.51 5.17 8.70
N ASN A 322 -17.52 4.34 9.04
CA ASN A 322 -16.77 4.50 10.28
C ASN A 322 -15.92 5.77 10.30
N ILE A 323 -15.27 6.11 9.18
CA ILE A 323 -14.55 7.38 9.02
C ILE A 323 -15.51 8.55 9.18
N ILE A 324 -16.66 8.56 8.48
CA ILE A 324 -17.66 9.62 8.60
C ILE A 324 -18.14 9.78 10.05
N THR A 325 -18.38 8.66 10.73
CA THR A 325 -18.73 8.67 12.16
C THR A 325 -17.61 9.26 13.02
N THR A 326 -16.35 8.90 12.75
CA THR A 326 -15.21 9.48 13.47
C THR A 326 -15.08 10.98 13.18
N LEU A 327 -15.22 11.41 11.92
CA LEU A 327 -15.19 12.81 11.55
C LEU A 327 -16.25 13.61 12.32
N ASN A 328 -17.51 13.18 12.29
CA ASN A 328 -18.61 13.83 13.04
C ASN A 328 -18.35 13.95 14.55
N ASN A 329 -17.62 12.99 15.15
CA ASN A 329 -17.35 13.00 16.58
C ASN A 329 -16.15 13.85 16.98
N TYR A 330 -15.27 14.20 16.04
CA TYR A 330 -13.97 14.83 16.34
C TYR A 330 -13.68 16.10 15.52
N THR A 331 -14.53 16.47 14.57
CA THR A 331 -14.52 17.81 13.98
C THR A 331 -15.01 18.85 14.99
N THR A 332 -14.69 20.12 14.75
CA THR A 332 -15.14 21.26 15.56
C THR A 332 -16.24 22.07 14.88
N PHE A 333 -16.72 21.63 13.71
CA PHE A 333 -17.80 22.30 12.99
C PHE A 333 -19.12 22.13 13.75
N GLU A 334 -19.95 23.18 13.79
CA GLU A 334 -21.26 23.13 14.43
C GLU A 334 -22.19 22.11 13.73
N ASP A 335 -22.08 22.02 12.39
CA ASP A 335 -22.85 21.09 11.58
C ASP A 335 -22.11 19.77 11.32
N SER A 336 -22.77 18.67 11.63
CA SER A 336 -22.30 17.32 11.30
C SER A 336 -22.72 16.89 9.90
N ILE A 337 -22.04 15.89 9.34
CA ILE A 337 -22.49 15.17 8.15
C ILE A 337 -23.77 14.40 8.54
N SER A 338 -24.88 14.77 7.92
CA SER A 338 -26.17 14.14 8.11
C SER A 338 -26.20 12.73 7.52
N LYS A 339 -27.18 11.93 7.94
CA LYS A 339 -27.37 10.57 7.39
C LYS A 339 -27.71 10.57 5.89
N THR A 340 -28.36 11.61 5.40
CA THR A 340 -28.64 11.78 3.96
C THR A 340 -27.36 12.02 3.17
N GLU A 341 -26.46 12.85 3.69
CA GLU A 341 -25.15 13.11 3.08
C GLU A 341 -24.23 11.88 3.15
N GLU A 342 -24.20 11.18 4.28
CA GLU A 342 -23.48 9.91 4.42
C GLU A 342 -23.96 8.90 3.37
N LYS A 343 -25.27 8.73 3.22
CA LYS A 343 -25.85 7.85 2.20
C LYS A 343 -25.45 8.28 0.78
N ARG A 344 -25.53 9.59 0.48
CA ARG A 344 -25.10 10.14 -0.83
C ARG A 344 -23.65 9.76 -1.16
N LEU A 345 -22.74 9.93 -0.19
CA LEU A 345 -21.32 9.60 -0.35
C LEU A 345 -21.10 8.11 -0.64
N ILE A 346 -21.79 7.23 0.09
CA ILE A 346 -21.72 5.79 -0.16
C ILE A 346 -22.31 5.40 -1.52
N ASP A 347 -23.46 5.97 -1.90
CA ASP A 347 -24.07 5.72 -3.20
C ASP A 347 -23.14 6.20 -4.33
N GLN A 348 -22.45 7.34 -4.16
CA GLN A 348 -21.45 7.82 -5.10
C GLN A 348 -20.24 6.88 -5.21
N PHE A 349 -19.74 6.34 -4.10
CA PHE A 349 -18.67 5.34 -4.13
C PHE A 349 -19.05 4.14 -5.01
N LEU A 350 -20.22 3.56 -4.78
CA LEU A 350 -20.69 2.40 -5.54
C LEU A 350 -20.93 2.74 -7.02
N ASN A 351 -21.49 3.92 -7.31
CA ASN A 351 -21.71 4.39 -8.67
C ASN A 351 -20.38 4.63 -9.41
N HIS A 352 -19.40 5.28 -8.78
CA HIS A 352 -18.07 5.48 -9.35
C HIS A 352 -17.35 4.15 -9.58
N LEU A 353 -17.46 3.20 -8.65
CA LEU A 353 -16.85 1.89 -8.77
C LEU A 353 -17.42 1.15 -9.99
N ASN A 354 -18.76 1.05 -10.07
CA ASN A 354 -19.43 0.39 -11.19
C ASN A 354 -19.10 1.07 -12.54
N TYR A 355 -19.16 2.40 -12.58
CA TYR A 355 -18.83 3.17 -13.79
C TYR A 355 -17.39 2.89 -14.25
N HIS A 356 -16.41 2.96 -13.34
CA HIS A 356 -15.01 2.75 -13.69
C HIS A 356 -14.68 1.30 -14.01
N GLU A 357 -15.41 0.32 -13.46
CA GLU A 357 -15.27 -1.09 -13.86
C GLU A 357 -15.70 -1.28 -15.31
N ASN A 358 -16.83 -0.69 -15.70
CA ASN A 358 -17.32 -0.79 -17.07
C ASN A 358 -16.39 -0.05 -18.03
N PHE A 359 -15.88 1.12 -17.63
CA PHE A 359 -14.90 1.88 -18.41
C PHE A 359 -13.60 1.07 -18.60
N ALA A 360 -13.05 0.52 -17.52
CA ALA A 360 -11.84 -0.29 -17.58
C ALA A 360 -12.06 -1.56 -18.41
N LEU A 361 -13.25 -2.16 -18.40
CA LEU A 361 -13.56 -3.33 -19.22
C LEU A 361 -13.51 -2.98 -20.71
N LEU A 362 -14.09 -1.84 -21.09
CA LEU A 362 -13.97 -1.34 -22.46
C LEU A 362 -12.51 -1.10 -22.84
N ASP A 363 -11.65 -0.65 -21.91
CA ASP A 363 -10.22 -0.44 -22.17
C ASP A 363 -9.49 -1.76 -22.43
N GLU A 364 -9.77 -2.77 -21.62
CA GLU A 364 -9.17 -4.09 -21.79
C GLU A 364 -9.64 -4.82 -23.05
N LEU A 365 -10.84 -4.48 -23.56
CA LEU A 365 -11.39 -4.96 -24.82
C LEU A 365 -10.96 -4.11 -26.04
N GLY A 366 -10.18 -3.04 -25.83
CA GLY A 366 -9.74 -2.16 -26.92
C GLY A 366 -10.89 -1.43 -27.63
N VAL A 367 -12.02 -1.19 -26.95
CA VAL A 367 -13.14 -0.43 -27.52
C VAL A 367 -12.80 1.06 -27.48
N GLU A 368 -12.72 1.70 -28.64
CA GLU A 368 -12.35 3.12 -28.78
C GLU A 368 -13.42 4.08 -28.24
N GLU A 369 -14.69 3.85 -28.58
CA GLU A 369 -15.81 4.71 -28.19
C GLU A 369 -16.31 4.35 -26.77
N LYS A 370 -16.20 5.28 -25.81
CA LYS A 370 -16.65 5.11 -24.40
C LYS A 370 -17.95 5.83 -24.10
N ASP A 371 -18.89 5.82 -25.04
CA ASP A 371 -20.18 6.47 -24.85
C ASP A 371 -21.11 5.72 -23.87
N ALA A 372 -22.28 6.31 -23.61
CA ALA A 372 -23.25 5.75 -22.67
C ALA A 372 -23.79 4.38 -23.10
N GLU A 373 -23.87 4.10 -24.41
CA GLU A 373 -24.39 2.83 -24.91
C GLU A 373 -23.33 1.73 -24.71
N ASN A 374 -22.07 1.98 -25.08
CA ASN A 374 -20.99 1.02 -24.86
C ASN A 374 -20.75 0.76 -23.37
N LEU A 375 -20.91 1.76 -22.50
CA LEU A 375 -20.84 1.55 -21.05
C LEU A 375 -21.97 0.64 -20.53
N LYS A 376 -23.16 0.74 -21.10
CA LYS A 376 -24.30 -0.13 -20.77
C LYS A 376 -24.09 -1.56 -21.27
N LEU A 377 -23.52 -1.74 -22.46
CA LEU A 377 -23.12 -3.05 -22.97
C LEU A 377 -22.01 -3.67 -22.11
N ALA A 378 -21.00 -2.90 -21.73
CA ALA A 378 -19.93 -3.35 -20.84
C ALA A 378 -20.48 -3.74 -19.45
N PHE A 379 -21.44 -3.00 -18.91
CA PHE A 379 -22.13 -3.38 -17.68
C PHE A 379 -22.80 -4.75 -17.81
N LYS A 380 -23.62 -4.94 -18.86
CA LYS A 380 -24.31 -6.22 -19.11
C LYS A 380 -23.31 -7.38 -19.26
N LEU A 381 -22.24 -7.15 -20.02
CA LEU A 381 -21.18 -8.13 -20.21
C LEU A 381 -20.52 -8.48 -18.87
N LYS A 382 -20.08 -7.49 -18.09
CA LYS A 382 -19.46 -7.69 -16.77
C LYS A 382 -20.35 -8.55 -15.85
N GLU A 383 -21.62 -8.18 -15.72
CA GLU A 383 -22.57 -8.90 -14.85
C GLU A 383 -22.76 -10.36 -15.25
N SER A 384 -22.60 -10.70 -16.54
CA SER A 384 -22.67 -12.09 -17.00
C SER A 384 -21.44 -12.95 -16.65
N PHE A 385 -20.31 -12.32 -16.34
CA PHE A 385 -19.05 -13.00 -16.01
C PHE A 385 -18.69 -12.96 -14.52
N VAL A 386 -19.18 -11.97 -13.78
CA VAL A 386 -18.93 -11.86 -12.34
C VAL A 386 -19.60 -13.03 -11.61
N SER A 387 -18.78 -13.83 -10.93
CA SER A 387 -19.29 -14.83 -9.99
C SER A 387 -19.58 -14.17 -8.64
N LEU A 388 -20.74 -14.41 -8.03
CA LEU A 388 -20.99 -14.00 -6.64
C LEU A 388 -20.48 -15.04 -5.63
N HIS A 389 -20.24 -16.28 -6.08
CA HIS A 389 -19.74 -17.34 -5.22
C HIS A 389 -18.27 -17.13 -4.89
N ARG A 390 -17.98 -16.96 -3.59
CA ARG A 390 -16.61 -16.87 -3.06
C ARG A 390 -15.87 -18.18 -3.29
N ARG A 391 -14.65 -18.09 -3.83
CA ARG A 391 -13.81 -19.28 -4.10
C ARG A 391 -12.33 -19.03 -3.78
N VAL A 392 -11.60 -20.11 -3.57
CA VAL A 392 -10.14 -20.08 -3.43
C VAL A 392 -9.50 -19.94 -4.81
N LEU A 393 -8.37 -19.25 -4.89
CA LEU A 393 -7.60 -19.15 -6.13
C LEU A 393 -7.03 -20.52 -6.50
N GLY A 394 -7.33 -20.99 -7.70
CA GLY A 394 -6.98 -22.33 -8.19
C GLY A 394 -6.71 -22.32 -9.69
N ASP A 395 -7.47 -23.11 -10.44
CA ASP A 395 -7.32 -23.29 -11.89
C ASP A 395 -7.13 -21.95 -12.61
N PHE A 396 -5.96 -21.83 -13.25
CA PHE A 396 -5.47 -20.56 -13.75
C PHE A 396 -5.49 -20.54 -15.28
N ASN A 397 -6.70 -20.42 -15.85
CA ASN A 397 -6.92 -20.43 -17.30
C ASN A 397 -7.39 -19.05 -17.80
N ALA A 398 -6.46 -18.10 -17.86
CA ALA A 398 -6.77 -16.74 -18.32
C ALA A 398 -7.07 -16.68 -19.83
N ASP A 399 -6.46 -17.55 -20.63
CA ASP A 399 -6.62 -17.52 -22.09
C ASP A 399 -8.05 -17.91 -22.50
N ASP A 400 -8.63 -18.94 -21.87
CA ASP A 400 -10.04 -19.35 -22.08
C ASP A 400 -11.03 -18.26 -21.65
N PHE A 401 -10.76 -17.60 -20.52
CA PHE A 401 -11.55 -16.45 -20.08
C PHE A 401 -11.50 -15.31 -21.11
N ILE A 402 -10.30 -14.96 -21.60
CA ILE A 402 -10.12 -13.87 -22.58
C ILE A 402 -10.83 -14.21 -23.89
N GLU A 403 -10.71 -15.44 -24.40
CA GLU A 403 -11.42 -15.87 -25.61
C GLU A 403 -12.94 -15.76 -25.42
N THR A 404 -13.44 -16.23 -24.29
CA THR A 404 -14.88 -16.24 -24.00
C THR A 404 -15.44 -14.83 -23.85
N ILE A 405 -14.79 -13.94 -23.08
CA ILE A 405 -15.27 -12.57 -22.88
C ILE A 405 -15.20 -11.73 -24.17
N VAL A 406 -14.19 -11.96 -25.02
CA VAL A 406 -14.08 -11.29 -26.32
C VAL A 406 -15.19 -11.72 -27.27
N ARG A 407 -15.50 -13.02 -27.33
CA ARG A 407 -16.63 -13.53 -28.12
C ARG A 407 -17.95 -12.93 -27.62
N SER A 408 -18.22 -12.98 -26.32
CA SER A 408 -19.44 -12.42 -25.75
C SER A 408 -19.54 -10.90 -25.95
N ALA A 409 -18.43 -10.16 -25.87
CA ALA A 409 -18.42 -8.72 -26.17
C ALA A 409 -18.88 -8.43 -27.61
N LYS A 410 -18.40 -9.20 -28.59
CA LYS A 410 -18.80 -9.05 -30.00
C LYS A 410 -20.28 -9.42 -30.21
N GLU A 411 -20.76 -10.47 -29.55
CA GLU A 411 -22.17 -10.89 -29.58
C GLU A 411 -23.11 -9.84 -28.97
N GLU A 412 -22.67 -9.14 -27.93
CA GLU A 412 -23.37 -8.00 -27.33
C GLU A 412 -23.29 -6.71 -28.17
N GLY A 413 -22.52 -6.71 -29.26
CA GLY A 413 -22.43 -5.59 -30.21
C GLY A 413 -21.30 -4.61 -29.97
N LEU A 414 -20.35 -4.91 -29.07
CA LEU A 414 -19.16 -4.07 -28.88
C LEU A 414 -18.19 -4.22 -30.05
N LYS A 415 -17.68 -3.08 -30.54
CA LYS A 415 -16.57 -3.04 -31.50
C LYS A 415 -15.25 -3.28 -30.77
N VAL A 416 -14.92 -4.55 -30.57
CA VAL A 416 -13.68 -4.99 -29.90
C VAL A 416 -12.46 -4.69 -30.77
N GLY A 417 -11.44 -4.05 -30.17
CA GLY A 417 -10.16 -3.72 -30.79
C GLY A 417 -9.01 -4.56 -30.24
N ASP A 418 -7.88 -3.91 -29.94
CA ASP A 418 -6.68 -4.57 -29.40
C ASP A 418 -6.85 -4.92 -27.92
N ILE A 419 -6.85 -6.23 -27.63
CA ILE A 419 -7.07 -6.76 -26.28
C ILE A 419 -5.86 -6.53 -25.35
N SER A 420 -6.13 -6.09 -24.12
CA SER A 420 -5.09 -5.64 -23.17
C SER A 420 -5.01 -6.41 -21.84
N PHE A 421 -5.74 -7.53 -21.68
CA PHE A 421 -5.80 -8.38 -20.46
C PHE A 421 -4.47 -9.08 -20.06
N LYS A 422 -3.37 -8.34 -19.98
CA LYS A 422 -2.00 -8.83 -19.82
C LYS A 422 -1.71 -9.35 -18.42
N LEU A 423 -2.28 -8.70 -17.41
CA LEU A 423 -1.96 -8.94 -16.00
C LEU A 423 -2.67 -10.16 -15.41
N ARG A 424 -3.60 -10.76 -16.15
CA ARG A 424 -4.33 -11.97 -15.76
C ARG A 424 -3.53 -13.26 -15.86
N LYS A 425 -2.26 -13.23 -16.24
CA LYS A 425 -1.43 -14.43 -16.47
C LYS A 425 -0.81 -14.96 -15.17
N PHE A 426 -0.66 -16.29 -15.07
CA PHE A 426 -0.15 -16.96 -13.85
C PHE A 426 1.23 -16.48 -13.43
N LYS A 427 2.03 -15.96 -14.38
CA LYS A 427 3.33 -15.36 -14.05
C LYS A 427 3.20 -14.26 -12.98
N TYR A 428 2.13 -13.49 -12.99
CA TYR A 428 1.84 -12.42 -12.01
C TYR A 428 1.14 -12.92 -10.74
N SER A 429 1.09 -14.23 -10.50
CA SER A 429 0.61 -14.74 -9.20
C SER A 429 1.66 -14.50 -8.11
N SER A 430 1.23 -14.17 -6.91
CA SER A 430 2.14 -14.03 -5.77
C SER A 430 2.85 -15.34 -5.43
N PHE A 431 2.21 -16.48 -5.70
CA PHE A 431 2.88 -17.78 -5.65
C PHE A 431 4.11 -17.83 -6.55
N LYS A 432 4.00 -17.43 -7.83
CA LYS A 432 5.11 -17.47 -8.78
C LYS A 432 6.23 -16.49 -8.40
N ILE A 433 5.87 -15.28 -7.95
CA ILE A 433 6.82 -14.24 -7.55
C ILE A 433 7.62 -14.67 -6.31
N LEU A 434 6.94 -15.13 -5.25
CA LEU A 434 7.57 -15.48 -3.97
C LEU A 434 8.37 -16.81 -4.04
N ASN A 435 8.07 -17.67 -5.01
CA ASN A 435 8.75 -18.96 -5.19
C ASN A 435 9.71 -18.98 -6.39
N ASP A 436 10.29 -17.83 -6.76
CA ASP A 436 11.29 -17.78 -7.81
C ASP A 436 12.55 -18.59 -7.44
N LYS A 437 12.81 -19.65 -8.21
CA LYS A 437 13.90 -20.58 -7.92
C LYS A 437 15.28 -19.97 -8.09
N ASN A 438 15.45 -18.98 -8.97
CA ASN A 438 16.75 -18.36 -9.24
C ASN A 438 17.16 -17.48 -8.05
N VAL A 439 16.25 -16.62 -7.59
CA VAL A 439 16.48 -15.75 -6.43
C VAL A 439 16.72 -16.56 -5.15
N ILE A 440 15.94 -17.62 -4.92
CA ILE A 440 16.12 -18.48 -3.74
C ILE A 440 17.47 -19.21 -3.79
N LYS A 441 17.82 -19.86 -4.92
CA LYS A 441 19.07 -20.65 -5.03
C LYS A 441 20.34 -19.81 -4.97
N SER A 442 20.28 -18.58 -5.46
CA SER A 442 21.42 -17.65 -5.42
C SER A 442 21.62 -17.00 -4.05
N GLY A 443 20.71 -17.21 -3.08
CA GLY A 443 20.79 -16.53 -1.79
C GLY A 443 20.49 -15.04 -1.89
N TYR A 444 19.59 -14.67 -2.82
CA TYR A 444 19.13 -13.30 -3.03
C TYR A 444 20.26 -12.32 -3.36
N THR A 445 21.11 -12.69 -4.31
CA THR A 445 22.16 -11.77 -4.80
C THR A 445 21.54 -10.54 -5.47
N LYS A 446 22.29 -9.44 -5.49
CA LYS A 446 21.92 -8.24 -6.23
C LYS A 446 21.55 -8.54 -7.69
N CYS A 447 22.31 -9.41 -8.38
CA CYS A 447 22.03 -9.79 -9.77
C CYS A 447 20.66 -10.47 -9.91
N SER A 448 20.42 -11.54 -9.16
CA SER A 448 19.17 -12.30 -9.23
C SER A 448 17.95 -11.46 -8.83
N VAL A 449 18.09 -10.57 -7.84
CA VAL A 449 16.99 -9.70 -7.41
C VAL A 449 16.65 -8.67 -8.50
N ASN A 450 17.66 -8.04 -9.11
CA ASN A 450 17.45 -7.12 -10.23
C ASN A 450 16.80 -7.83 -11.42
N GLU A 451 17.29 -9.01 -11.81
CA GLU A 451 16.73 -9.81 -12.91
C GLU A 451 15.24 -10.13 -12.68
N LEU A 452 14.88 -10.56 -11.47
CA LEU A 452 13.49 -10.89 -11.14
C LEU A 452 12.60 -9.64 -11.23
N ILE A 453 13.00 -8.54 -10.59
CA ILE A 453 12.19 -7.31 -10.59
C ILE A 453 12.06 -6.76 -12.01
N GLU A 454 13.14 -6.72 -12.79
CA GLU A 454 13.10 -6.26 -14.18
C GLU A 454 12.22 -7.14 -15.08
N TYR A 455 12.23 -8.46 -14.88
CA TYR A 455 11.38 -9.40 -15.63
C TYR A 455 9.89 -9.06 -15.50
N TYR A 456 9.47 -8.61 -14.31
CA TYR A 456 8.08 -8.22 -14.07
C TYR A 456 7.76 -6.79 -14.52
N CYS A 457 8.70 -5.84 -14.35
CA CYS A 457 8.43 -4.42 -14.57
C CYS A 457 8.60 -3.96 -16.03
N LYS A 458 9.43 -4.64 -16.83
CA LYS A 458 9.63 -4.31 -18.26
C LYS A 458 8.48 -4.78 -19.17
N GLY A 459 7.61 -5.66 -18.68
CA GLY A 459 6.54 -6.33 -19.45
C GLY A 459 5.30 -5.50 -19.76
#